data_AF-A0A1V1VB12-F1
#
_entry.id   AF-A0A1V1VB12-F1
#
_cell.length_a   1.000
_cell.length_b   1.000
_cell.length_c   1.000
_cell.angle_alpha   90.00
_cell.angle_beta   90.00
_cell.angle_gamma   90.00
#
_symmetry.space_group_name_H-M   'P 1'
#
loop_
_entity.id
_entity.type
_entity.pdbx_description
1 polymer ?
#
loop_
_entity_poly.entity_id
_entity_poly.type
_entity_poly.pdbx_seq_one_letter_code
_entity_poly.pdbx_strand_id
1 'polypeptide(L)'
;MKKLIYLLPILSSTTFASPYSTYTNNDQNEPWVDQPEVFIGNKIITNLEALYNKSLKPQPWSGSFWPTRRGGIGWRYAANPNDFGHFSWADYQKITWKDFYDYTYVKRPSNSYHYWQINNLSPAEKYDLLVGDRNFSLTQAAWKVGQIFGGLTAGDVNPWLGNCDGWSASALTLPRPTKPVTAKDYTGKDLIFYPSDIKALATQLWTNSISENDYRQMGGRCYEYHPKKDSNGRIIDSVCRDINPGIWHIIVLNQIGIYHKGFVLDSASTAEIRNQPSVGYSIEY
;
A
#
# COMPACT_ATOMS: atom_id res chain seq x y z
N MET A 1 -24.27 -17.14 -65.17
CA MET A 1 -23.63 -15.82 -65.00
C MET A 1 -22.88 -15.80 -63.68
N LYS A 2 -21.56 -16.04 -63.71
CA LYS A 2 -20.65 -15.90 -62.57
C LYS A 2 -20.05 -14.49 -62.64
N LYS A 3 -20.30 -13.62 -61.66
CA LYS A 3 -19.64 -12.31 -61.58
C LYS A 3 -18.29 -12.47 -60.88
N LEU A 4 -17.22 -12.30 -61.65
CA LEU A 4 -15.87 -12.01 -61.19
C LEU A 4 -15.89 -10.63 -60.52
N ILE A 5 -15.47 -10.54 -59.25
CA ILE A 5 -15.17 -9.26 -58.60
C ILE A 5 -13.64 -9.16 -58.56
N TYR A 6 -13.11 -8.14 -59.22
CA TYR A 6 -11.69 -7.81 -59.25
C TYR A 6 -11.23 -7.35 -57.85
N LEU A 7 -10.21 -8.03 -57.31
CA LEU A 7 -9.45 -7.57 -56.14
C LEU A 7 -8.51 -6.44 -56.58
N LEU A 8 -8.84 -5.20 -56.22
CA LEU A 8 -7.88 -4.10 -56.17
C LEU A 8 -7.02 -4.26 -54.90
N PRO A 9 -5.68 -4.15 -54.98
CA PRO A 9 -4.84 -4.20 -53.80
C PRO A 9 -5.01 -2.88 -53.05
N ILE A 10 -5.73 -2.93 -51.92
CA ILE A 10 -5.72 -1.85 -50.95
C ILE A 10 -4.36 -1.89 -50.27
N LEU A 11 -3.42 -1.09 -50.75
CA LEU A 11 -2.26 -0.66 -49.98
C LEU A 11 -2.78 0.30 -48.88
N SER A 12 -3.43 -0.25 -47.85
CA SER A 12 -3.62 0.48 -46.61
C SER A 12 -2.30 0.39 -45.87
N SER A 13 -1.59 1.51 -45.77
CA SER A 13 -0.61 1.73 -44.73
C SER A 13 -1.31 1.53 -43.38
N THR A 14 -1.33 0.30 -42.88
CA THR A 14 -1.74 0.02 -41.51
C THR A 14 -0.63 0.54 -40.62
N THR A 15 -0.65 1.84 -40.30
CA THR A 15 -0.17 2.26 -39.00
C THR A 15 -1.07 1.56 -38.00
N PHE A 16 -0.68 0.37 -37.55
CA PHE A 16 -1.23 -0.21 -36.34
C PHE A 16 -1.03 0.85 -35.27
N ALA A 17 -2.12 1.53 -34.89
CA ALA A 17 -2.11 2.36 -33.71
C ALA A 17 -1.73 1.41 -32.57
N SER A 18 -0.52 1.55 -32.05
CA SER A 18 -0.12 0.80 -30.88
C SER A 18 -1.12 1.15 -29.77
N PRO A 19 -1.82 0.17 -29.18
CA PRO A 19 -2.67 0.42 -28.02
C PRO A 19 -1.84 0.85 -26.81
N TYR A 20 -0.52 0.65 -26.85
CA TYR A 20 0.43 1.05 -25.83
C TYR A 20 0.80 2.52 -25.96
N SER A 21 0.98 3.21 -24.84
CA SER A 21 1.59 4.53 -24.82
C SER A 21 2.92 4.49 -25.57
N THR A 22 3.14 5.49 -26.44
CA THR A 22 4.44 5.71 -27.08
C THR A 22 5.44 6.36 -26.13
N TYR A 23 5.04 6.64 -24.88
CA TYR A 23 5.91 7.16 -23.85
C TYR A 23 6.84 6.05 -23.36
N THR A 24 8.10 6.14 -23.78
CA THR A 24 9.19 5.40 -23.14
C THR A 24 9.69 6.22 -21.96
N ASN A 25 9.51 5.70 -20.75
CA ASN A 25 10.16 6.30 -19.59
C ASN A 25 11.67 6.06 -19.71
N ASN A 26 12.43 7.14 -19.90
CA ASN A 26 13.89 7.07 -20.02
C ASN A 26 14.59 7.21 -18.65
N ASP A 27 13.82 7.39 -17.57
CA ASP A 27 14.34 7.33 -16.21
C ASP A 27 14.31 5.88 -15.74
N GLN A 28 15.49 5.30 -15.49
CA GLN A 28 15.61 3.93 -14.99
C GLN A 28 15.07 3.75 -13.57
N ASN A 29 14.80 4.85 -12.85
CA ASN A 29 14.25 4.84 -11.50
C ASN A 29 12.72 4.96 -11.46
N GLU A 30 12.07 5.21 -12.60
CA GLU A 30 10.62 5.36 -12.67
C GLU A 30 9.98 4.10 -13.30
N PRO A 31 8.87 3.59 -12.73
CA PRO A 31 8.20 2.41 -13.25
C PRO A 31 7.74 2.56 -14.70
N TRP A 32 7.77 1.44 -15.43
CA TRP A 32 7.27 1.37 -16.80
C TRP A 32 5.77 1.66 -16.85
N VAL A 33 5.36 2.64 -17.67
CA VAL A 33 3.97 3.12 -17.69
C VAL A 33 3.01 2.08 -18.33
N ASP A 34 3.44 1.40 -19.39
CA ASP A 34 2.63 0.44 -20.17
C ASP A 34 3.46 -0.79 -20.60
N GLN A 35 3.74 -1.73 -19.68
CA GLN A 35 4.42 -3.01 -19.99
C GLN A 35 3.68 -4.19 -19.35
N PRO A 36 2.57 -4.66 -19.93
CA PRO A 36 1.79 -5.75 -19.35
C PRO A 36 2.59 -7.05 -19.16
N GLU A 37 3.64 -7.26 -19.95
CA GLU A 37 4.56 -8.40 -19.93
C GLU A 37 5.16 -8.65 -18.54
N VAL A 38 5.37 -7.61 -17.73
CA VAL A 38 5.96 -7.79 -16.39
C VAL A 38 4.96 -8.34 -15.36
N PHE A 39 3.67 -8.31 -15.69
CA PHE A 39 2.58 -8.89 -14.89
C PHE A 39 1.90 -10.08 -15.56
N ILE A 40 2.02 -10.27 -16.86
CA ILE A 40 1.48 -11.46 -17.54
C ILE A 40 2.61 -12.49 -17.67
N GLY A 41 2.45 -13.66 -17.06
CA GLY A 41 3.29 -14.80 -17.41
C GLY A 41 2.93 -15.36 -18.79
N ASN A 42 3.28 -16.61 -19.07
CA ASN A 42 3.07 -17.23 -20.40
C ASN A 42 1.61 -17.53 -20.75
N LYS A 43 0.66 -17.30 -19.82
CA LYS A 43 -0.78 -17.50 -20.04
C LYS A 43 -1.47 -16.15 -20.06
N ILE A 44 -2.21 -15.88 -21.14
CA ILE A 44 -2.99 -14.66 -21.36
C ILE A 44 -4.42 -15.06 -21.68
N ILE A 45 -5.41 -14.41 -21.05
CA ILE A 45 -6.81 -14.53 -21.48
C ILE A 45 -6.95 -13.82 -22.83
N THR A 46 -7.24 -14.60 -23.87
CA THR A 46 -7.48 -14.10 -25.24
C THR A 46 -8.96 -14.12 -25.64
N ASN A 47 -9.83 -14.75 -24.85
CA ASN A 47 -11.26 -14.83 -25.10
C ASN A 47 -12.06 -14.12 -23.99
N LEU A 48 -12.74 -13.02 -24.36
CA LEU A 48 -13.59 -12.24 -23.46
C LEU A 48 -14.84 -13.02 -23.00
N GLU A 49 -15.31 -14.01 -23.77
CA GLU A 49 -16.45 -14.86 -23.37
C GLU A 49 -16.10 -15.86 -22.26
N ALA A 50 -14.81 -16.09 -22.01
CA ALA A 50 -14.33 -16.95 -20.91
C ALA A 50 -14.21 -16.19 -19.58
N LEU A 51 -14.66 -14.93 -19.53
CA LEU A 51 -14.54 -14.06 -18.38
C LEU A 51 -15.72 -14.25 -17.43
N TYR A 52 -15.43 -14.86 -16.29
CA TYR A 52 -16.36 -15.00 -15.18
C TYR A 52 -15.90 -14.14 -14.01
N ASN A 53 -16.83 -13.76 -13.13
CA ASN A 53 -16.49 -13.12 -11.86
C ASN A 53 -15.51 -14.02 -11.07
N LYS A 54 -14.46 -13.42 -10.53
CA LYS A 54 -13.44 -14.12 -9.74
C LYS A 54 -13.16 -13.39 -8.44
N SER A 55 -12.93 -14.17 -7.40
CA SER A 55 -12.41 -13.70 -6.12
C SER A 55 -11.28 -14.61 -5.67
N LEU A 56 -10.33 -14.05 -4.93
CA LEU A 56 -9.24 -14.80 -4.33
C LEU A 56 -9.81 -15.71 -3.24
N LYS A 57 -9.31 -16.96 -3.16
CA LYS A 57 -9.67 -17.86 -2.06
C LYS A 57 -9.05 -17.41 -0.73
N PRO A 58 -7.71 -17.26 -0.63
CA PRO A 58 -7.14 -16.53 0.50
C PRO A 58 -7.46 -15.05 0.33
N GLN A 59 -8.28 -14.52 1.24
CA GLN A 59 -8.58 -13.10 1.29
C GLN A 59 -7.50 -12.37 2.09
N PRO A 60 -6.95 -11.26 1.56
CA PRO A 60 -5.98 -10.46 2.29
C PRO A 60 -6.56 -10.02 3.63
N TRP A 61 -5.70 -9.89 4.63
CA TRP A 61 -6.16 -9.50 5.96
C TRP A 61 -6.35 -7.99 6.08
N SER A 62 -7.45 -7.58 6.70
CA SER A 62 -7.67 -6.17 7.07
C SER A 62 -6.75 -5.77 8.22
N GLY A 63 -6.30 -4.52 8.21
CA GLY A 63 -5.38 -3.96 9.19
C GLY A 63 -5.36 -2.44 9.17
N SER A 64 -4.55 -1.88 10.05
CA SER A 64 -4.21 -0.46 10.04
C SER A 64 -3.13 -0.21 8.99
N PHE A 65 -3.17 0.95 8.34
CA PHE A 65 -2.05 1.45 7.56
C PHE A 65 -0.94 2.08 8.43
N TRP A 66 -1.04 1.97 9.76
CA TRP A 66 -0.08 2.51 10.74
C TRP A 66 0.24 3.98 10.49
N PRO A 67 -0.71 4.89 10.78
CA PRO A 67 -0.58 6.30 10.41
C PRO A 67 0.69 6.91 11.01
N THR A 68 1.44 7.64 10.18
CA THR A 68 2.61 8.41 10.61
C THR A 68 2.22 9.39 11.71
N ARG A 69 1.01 9.96 11.64
CA ARG A 69 0.41 10.83 12.68
C ARG A 69 0.39 10.19 14.06
N ARG A 70 0.36 8.86 14.17
CA ARG A 70 0.33 8.14 15.45
C ARG A 70 1.69 7.52 15.83
N GLY A 71 2.73 7.73 15.02
CA GLY A 71 4.07 7.17 15.23
C GLY A 71 4.32 5.86 14.44
N GLY A 72 3.53 5.56 13.42
CA GLY A 72 3.69 4.33 12.63
C GLY A 72 3.53 3.09 13.51
N ILE A 73 4.48 2.15 13.43
CA ILE A 73 4.50 0.95 14.30
C ILE A 73 5.03 1.24 15.72
N GLY A 74 5.49 2.47 16.01
CA GLY A 74 5.73 2.96 17.36
C GLY A 74 4.44 3.40 18.08
N TRP A 75 3.30 3.31 17.41
CA TRP A 75 2.00 3.60 17.99
C TRP A 75 1.56 2.52 18.98
N ARG A 76 1.30 2.91 20.23
CA ARG A 76 0.62 2.06 21.22
C ARG A 76 -0.88 2.01 20.95
N TYR A 77 -1.29 1.20 19.97
CA TYR A 77 -2.70 1.11 19.53
C TYR A 77 -3.69 0.66 20.60
N ALA A 78 -3.21 0.01 21.67
CA ALA A 78 -4.03 -0.41 22.81
C ALA A 78 -4.15 0.66 23.90
N ALA A 79 -3.51 1.83 23.74
CA ALA A 79 -3.61 2.93 24.69
C ALA A 79 -5.04 3.44 24.82
N ASN A 80 -5.45 3.77 26.06
CA ASN A 80 -6.77 4.32 26.31
C ASN A 80 -6.82 5.77 25.78
N PRO A 81 -7.79 6.15 24.93
CA PRO A 81 -7.95 7.54 24.49
C PRO A 81 -7.99 8.57 25.64
N ASN A 82 -8.51 8.17 26.81
CA ASN A 82 -8.56 9.03 27.99
C ASN A 82 -7.16 9.35 28.54
N ASP A 83 -6.12 8.57 28.23
CA ASP A 83 -4.74 8.88 28.61
C ASP A 83 -4.21 10.16 27.94
N PHE A 84 -4.86 10.58 26.86
CA PHE A 84 -4.57 11.83 26.16
C PHE A 84 -5.40 13.01 26.70
N GLY A 85 -6.28 12.79 27.68
CA GLY A 85 -7.16 13.83 28.23
C GLY A 85 -8.38 14.17 27.37
N HIS A 86 -8.71 13.30 26.40
CA HIS A 86 -9.82 13.48 25.47
C HIS A 86 -10.95 12.49 25.77
N PHE A 87 -12.16 13.00 25.99
CA PHE A 87 -13.30 12.22 26.47
C PHE A 87 -14.39 11.98 25.41
N SER A 88 -14.30 12.65 24.25
CA SER A 88 -15.24 12.48 23.14
C SER A 88 -14.53 12.04 21.87
N TRP A 89 -15.28 11.43 20.94
CA TRP A 89 -14.75 11.07 19.61
C TRP A 89 -14.33 12.30 18.80
N ALA A 90 -15.04 13.42 18.96
CA ALA A 90 -14.67 14.69 18.33
C ALA A 90 -13.33 15.22 18.86
N ASP A 91 -13.02 14.99 20.14
CA ASP A 91 -11.73 15.36 20.72
C ASP A 91 -10.62 14.40 20.28
N TYR A 92 -10.93 13.12 20.10
CA TYR A 92 -9.97 12.15 19.57
C TYR A 92 -9.43 12.53 18.18
N GLN A 93 -10.27 13.13 17.32
CA GLN A 93 -9.84 13.61 16.00
C GLN A 93 -8.85 14.80 16.07
N LYS A 94 -8.86 15.54 17.18
CA LYS A 94 -7.97 16.69 17.43
C LYS A 94 -6.58 16.27 17.93
N ILE A 95 -6.40 15.01 18.33
CA ILE A 95 -5.10 14.52 18.81
C ILE A 95 -4.08 14.65 17.70
N THR A 96 -3.04 15.43 17.98
CA THR A 96 -1.96 15.72 17.03
C THR A 96 -0.87 14.66 17.09
N TRP A 97 0.01 14.66 16.10
CA TRP A 97 1.24 13.88 16.15
C TRP A 97 2.03 14.13 17.45
N LYS A 98 2.14 15.39 17.88
CA LYS A 98 2.91 15.74 19.08
C LYS A 98 2.28 15.14 20.34
N ASP A 99 0.95 15.07 20.43
CA ASP A 99 0.28 14.44 21.57
C ASP A 99 0.59 12.94 21.68
N PHE A 100 0.58 12.24 20.54
CA PHE A 100 0.98 10.82 20.49
C PHE A 100 2.47 10.63 20.81
N TYR A 101 3.33 11.54 20.34
CA TYR A 101 4.75 11.53 20.63
C TYR A 101 5.04 11.78 22.11
N ASP A 102 4.45 12.82 22.70
CA ASP A 102 4.59 13.17 24.11
C ASP A 102 4.04 12.06 25.01
N TYR A 103 2.96 11.38 24.63
CA TYR A 103 2.49 10.20 25.36
C TYR A 103 3.58 9.13 25.44
N THR A 104 4.24 8.84 24.31
CA THR A 104 5.23 7.76 24.22
C THR A 104 6.55 8.13 24.89
N TYR A 105 7.03 9.37 24.75
CA TYR A 105 8.36 9.77 25.23
C TYR A 105 8.38 10.58 26.53
N VAL A 106 7.30 11.29 26.86
CA VAL A 106 7.25 12.17 28.04
C VAL A 106 6.38 11.59 29.14
N LYS A 107 5.13 11.21 28.83
CA LYS A 107 4.16 10.77 29.85
C LYS A 107 4.35 9.30 30.25
N ARG A 108 4.67 8.43 29.28
CA ARG A 108 4.79 6.99 29.45
C ARG A 108 6.02 6.46 28.70
N PRO A 109 7.24 6.89 29.01
CA PRO A 109 8.45 6.38 28.34
C PRO A 109 8.56 4.85 28.44
N SER A 110 9.19 4.19 27.48
CA SER A 110 9.25 2.71 27.42
C SER A 110 9.80 2.08 28.70
N ASN A 111 10.76 2.75 29.35
CA ASN A 111 11.36 2.34 30.62
C ASN A 111 10.46 2.53 31.87
N SER A 112 9.30 3.20 31.74
CA SER A 112 8.32 3.37 32.83
C SER A 112 7.41 2.15 33.00
N TYR A 113 7.40 1.21 32.04
CA TYR A 113 6.53 0.05 32.08
C TYR A 113 7.13 -1.03 32.98
N HIS A 114 6.34 -1.48 33.94
CA HIS A 114 6.66 -2.69 34.69
C HIS A 114 6.50 -3.93 33.81
N TYR A 115 7.14 -5.04 34.20
CA TYR A 115 7.19 -6.25 33.37
C TYR A 115 5.79 -6.80 33.01
N TRP A 116 4.77 -6.61 33.85
CA TRP A 116 3.39 -7.06 33.56
C TRP A 116 2.67 -6.16 32.56
N GLN A 117 3.22 -4.99 32.23
CA GLN A 117 2.63 -3.99 31.35
C GLN A 117 3.29 -3.99 29.95
N ILE A 118 4.44 -4.66 29.76
CA ILE A 118 5.19 -4.64 28.50
C ILE A 118 4.38 -5.17 27.31
N ASN A 119 3.34 -5.97 27.57
CA ASN A 119 2.40 -6.43 26.57
C ASN A 119 1.52 -5.30 25.98
N ASN A 120 1.50 -4.11 26.58
CA ASN A 120 0.81 -2.91 26.10
C ASN A 120 1.74 -1.92 25.39
N LEU A 121 3.04 -2.25 25.25
CA LEU A 121 3.96 -1.47 24.44
C LEU A 121 3.59 -1.56 22.95
N SER A 122 4.11 -0.63 22.15
CA SER A 122 3.89 -0.63 20.71
C SER A 122 4.57 -1.83 20.04
N PRO A 123 4.15 -2.21 18.82
CA PRO A 123 4.81 -3.27 18.08
C PRO A 123 6.33 -3.08 17.94
N ALA A 124 6.79 -1.84 17.68
CA ALA A 124 8.21 -1.51 17.60
C ALA A 124 8.93 -1.71 18.94
N GLU A 125 8.37 -1.20 20.04
CA GLU A 125 8.98 -1.33 21.37
C GLU A 125 9.08 -2.80 21.80
N LYS A 126 8.05 -3.61 21.51
CA LYS A 126 8.10 -5.05 21.77
C LYS A 126 9.20 -5.72 20.96
N TYR A 127 9.37 -5.35 19.69
CA TYR A 127 10.41 -5.91 18.85
C TYR A 127 11.82 -5.51 19.35
N ASP A 128 12.00 -4.26 19.76
CA ASP A 128 13.25 -3.79 20.38
C ASP A 128 13.60 -4.64 21.63
N LEU A 129 12.61 -4.92 22.50
CA LEU A 129 12.78 -5.81 23.65
C LEU A 129 13.08 -7.26 23.28
N LEU A 130 12.46 -7.78 22.22
CA LEU A 130 12.66 -9.13 21.71
C LEU A 130 14.10 -9.34 21.23
N VAL A 131 14.66 -8.38 20.49
CA VAL A 131 16.01 -8.47 19.93
C VAL A 131 17.09 -7.96 20.88
N GLY A 132 16.70 -7.43 22.05
CA GLY A 132 17.62 -6.88 23.04
C GLY A 132 18.22 -5.53 22.66
N ASP A 133 17.54 -4.78 21.80
CA ASP A 133 17.92 -3.41 21.49
C ASP A 133 17.43 -2.44 22.59
N ARG A 134 18.34 -2.17 23.51
CA ARG A 134 18.09 -1.27 24.65
C ARG A 134 18.01 0.20 24.25
N ASN A 135 18.41 0.55 23.03
CA ASN A 135 18.27 1.89 22.50
C ASN A 135 16.89 2.12 21.88
N PHE A 136 16.05 1.09 21.72
CA PHE A 136 14.75 1.22 21.08
C PHE A 136 14.85 1.83 19.66
N SER A 137 15.81 1.37 18.85
CA SER A 137 16.13 1.99 17.57
C SER A 137 14.99 1.85 16.56
N LEU A 138 14.24 0.74 16.56
CA LEU A 138 13.07 0.59 15.68
C LEU A 138 11.95 1.55 16.10
N THR A 139 11.72 1.69 17.41
CA THR A 139 10.76 2.66 17.94
C THR A 139 11.14 4.08 17.55
N GLN A 140 12.41 4.47 17.74
CA GLN A 140 12.91 5.79 17.34
C GLN A 140 12.76 6.01 15.83
N ALA A 141 13.09 5.02 15.00
CA ALA A 141 12.94 5.10 13.55
C ALA A 141 11.48 5.30 13.13
N ALA A 142 10.54 4.58 13.75
CA ALA A 142 9.10 4.73 13.48
C ALA A 142 8.60 6.15 13.77
N TRP A 143 9.04 6.75 14.88
CA TRP A 143 8.70 8.15 15.22
C TRP A 143 9.43 9.18 14.35
N LYS A 144 10.65 8.86 13.89
CA LYS A 144 11.47 9.77 13.08
C LYS A 144 10.77 10.19 11.79
N VAL A 145 9.97 9.31 11.19
CA VAL A 145 9.18 9.62 9.99
C VAL A 145 8.29 10.84 10.23
N GLY A 146 7.50 10.85 11.31
CA GLY A 146 6.63 12.00 11.61
C GLY A 146 7.40 13.27 11.99
N GLN A 147 8.59 13.15 12.58
CA GLN A 147 9.47 14.31 12.80
C GLN A 147 9.92 14.95 11.48
N ILE A 148 10.27 14.13 10.47
CA ILE A 148 10.65 14.60 9.13
C ILE A 148 9.50 15.35 8.47
N PHE A 149 8.25 14.88 8.66
CA PHE A 149 7.05 15.54 8.16
C PHE A 149 6.55 16.72 9.01
N GLY A 150 7.37 17.21 9.94
CA GLY A 150 7.08 18.43 10.71
C GLY A 150 6.35 18.21 12.03
N GLY A 151 6.20 16.98 12.51
CA GLY A 151 5.47 16.70 13.74
C GLY A 151 5.98 17.45 14.98
N LEU A 152 7.30 17.70 15.10
CA LEU A 152 7.86 18.49 16.20
C LEU A 152 7.82 20.01 15.98
N THR A 153 7.88 20.46 14.73
CA THR A 153 7.94 21.90 14.39
C THR A 153 6.56 22.50 14.20
N ALA A 154 5.67 21.80 13.48
CA ALA A 154 4.28 22.19 13.24
C ALA A 154 3.30 21.60 14.27
N GLY A 155 3.74 20.64 15.08
CA GLY A 155 2.91 19.95 16.09
C GLY A 155 2.06 18.81 15.54
N ASP A 156 1.85 18.75 14.22
CA ASP A 156 1.05 17.70 13.58
C ASP A 156 1.60 17.32 12.20
N VAL A 157 1.12 16.21 11.65
CA VAL A 157 1.44 15.73 10.30
C VAL A 157 0.16 15.37 9.54
N ASN A 158 0.25 15.30 8.21
CA ASN A 158 -0.91 15.03 7.36
C ASN A 158 -1.54 13.65 7.69
N PRO A 159 -2.85 13.56 8.00
CA PRO A 159 -3.47 12.34 8.52
C PRO A 159 -3.50 11.13 7.58
N TRP A 160 -3.31 11.32 6.26
CA TRP A 160 -3.25 10.20 5.31
C TRP A 160 -1.86 9.56 5.20
N LEU A 161 -0.82 10.18 5.77
CA LEU A 161 0.54 9.60 5.76
C LEU A 161 0.58 8.33 6.60
N GLY A 162 1.15 7.27 6.05
CA GLY A 162 1.43 6.02 6.73
C GLY A 162 1.88 4.93 5.75
N ASN A 163 1.85 3.69 6.22
CA ASN A 163 2.41 2.51 5.58
C ASN A 163 1.32 1.69 4.85
N CYS A 164 0.45 2.36 4.08
CA CYS A 164 -0.65 1.70 3.37
C CYS A 164 -0.16 0.76 2.26
N ASP A 165 0.98 1.09 1.65
CA ASP A 165 1.73 0.29 0.69
C ASP A 165 2.19 -1.04 1.30
N GLY A 166 2.94 -0.99 2.41
CA GLY A 166 3.45 -2.17 3.09
C GLY A 166 2.34 -2.99 3.73
N TRP A 167 1.28 -2.35 4.24
CA TRP A 167 0.09 -3.06 4.71
C TRP A 167 -0.57 -3.83 3.57
N SER A 168 -0.84 -3.18 2.44
CA SER A 168 -1.51 -3.83 1.30
C SER A 168 -0.67 -4.98 0.75
N ALA A 169 0.64 -4.80 0.60
CA ALA A 169 1.55 -5.83 0.13
C ALA A 169 1.61 -7.02 1.11
N SER A 170 1.86 -6.76 2.40
CA SER A 170 1.90 -7.81 3.43
C SER A 170 0.56 -8.55 3.59
N ALA A 171 -0.56 -7.87 3.36
CA ALA A 171 -1.90 -8.48 3.39
C ALA A 171 -2.10 -9.50 2.26
N LEU A 172 -1.51 -9.28 1.09
CA LEU A 172 -1.57 -10.18 -0.05
C LEU A 172 -0.63 -11.38 0.05
N THR A 173 0.50 -11.21 0.73
CA THR A 173 1.62 -12.16 0.66
C THR A 173 1.78 -13.02 1.90
N LEU A 174 1.40 -12.51 3.08
CA LEU A 174 1.58 -13.21 4.34
C LEU A 174 0.26 -13.79 4.86
N PRO A 175 0.30 -14.98 5.48
CA PRO A 175 -0.87 -15.57 6.10
C PRO A 175 -1.40 -14.66 7.23
N ARG A 176 -2.72 -14.58 7.36
CA ARG A 176 -3.37 -13.78 8.40
C ARG A 176 -2.94 -14.25 9.80
N PRO A 177 -2.32 -13.38 10.63
CA PRO A 177 -2.09 -13.70 12.02
C PRO A 177 -3.44 -13.81 12.74
N THR A 178 -3.70 -14.94 13.41
CA THR A 178 -4.98 -15.22 14.10
C THR A 178 -4.82 -15.50 15.59
N LYS A 179 -3.59 -15.75 16.06
CA LYS A 179 -3.29 -16.08 17.45
C LYS A 179 -2.13 -15.22 17.96
N PRO A 180 -2.12 -14.89 19.26
CA PRO A 180 -0.94 -14.31 19.89
C PRO A 180 0.24 -15.28 19.87
N VAL A 181 1.45 -14.74 19.90
CA VAL A 181 2.71 -15.48 20.05
C VAL A 181 3.42 -14.98 21.30
N THR A 182 3.81 -15.90 22.18
CA THR A 182 4.67 -15.59 23.32
C THR A 182 6.12 -15.81 22.92
N ALA A 183 6.93 -14.78 23.07
CA ALA A 183 8.38 -14.82 22.91
C ALA A 183 9.06 -14.47 24.24
N LYS A 184 10.39 -14.60 24.29
CA LYS A 184 11.19 -14.12 25.41
C LYS A 184 11.76 -12.74 25.08
N ASP A 185 11.66 -11.80 26.00
CA ASP A 185 12.44 -10.57 25.93
C ASP A 185 13.92 -10.86 26.24
N TYR A 186 14.77 -9.85 26.08
CA TYR A 186 16.20 -9.94 26.37
C TYR A 186 16.55 -10.28 27.83
N THR A 187 15.59 -10.20 28.75
CA THR A 187 15.74 -10.59 30.17
C THR A 187 15.23 -12.01 30.46
N GLY A 188 14.69 -12.71 29.45
CA GLY A 188 14.12 -14.04 29.59
C GLY A 188 12.66 -14.07 30.06
N LYS A 189 11.99 -12.92 30.14
CA LYS A 189 10.58 -12.82 30.53
C LYS A 189 9.66 -12.97 29.33
N ASP A 190 8.43 -13.42 29.60
CA ASP A 190 7.42 -13.58 28.56
C ASP A 190 6.97 -12.23 28.01
N LEU A 191 7.00 -12.12 26.68
CA LEU A 191 6.54 -10.98 25.91
C LEU A 191 5.53 -11.46 24.86
N ILE A 192 4.31 -10.92 24.91
CA ILE A 192 3.21 -11.36 24.04
C ILE A 192 3.07 -10.41 22.85
N PHE A 193 3.21 -10.98 21.66
CA PHE A 193 2.86 -10.36 20.39
C PHE A 193 1.45 -10.78 19.99
N TYR A 194 0.51 -9.85 20.02
CA TYR A 194 -0.85 -10.04 19.54
C TYR A 194 -0.90 -10.02 18.00
N PRO A 195 -1.98 -10.51 17.36
CA PRO A 195 -2.13 -10.47 15.91
C PRO A 195 -1.88 -9.07 15.29
N SER A 196 -2.29 -8.00 15.97
CA SER A 196 -2.03 -6.63 15.51
C SER A 196 -0.55 -6.25 15.57
N ASP A 197 0.21 -6.73 16.56
CA ASP A 197 1.67 -6.51 16.62
C ASP A 197 2.36 -7.21 15.45
N ILE A 198 1.98 -8.46 15.17
CA ILE A 198 2.54 -9.25 14.06
C ILE A 198 2.22 -8.58 12.72
N LYS A 199 0.98 -8.10 12.54
CA LYS A 199 0.58 -7.34 11.35
C LYS A 199 1.39 -6.04 11.21
N ALA A 200 1.67 -5.33 12.30
CA ALA A 200 2.49 -4.11 12.28
C ALA A 200 3.91 -4.39 11.80
N LEU A 201 4.56 -5.41 12.37
CA LEU A 201 5.92 -5.79 12.00
C LEU A 201 5.98 -6.29 10.55
N ALA A 202 4.98 -7.06 10.11
CA ALA A 202 4.84 -7.46 8.72
C ALA A 202 4.67 -6.24 7.79
N THR A 203 3.82 -5.27 8.15
CA THR A 203 3.69 -4.03 7.39
C THR A 203 5.01 -3.27 7.30
N GLN A 204 5.75 -3.12 8.41
CA GLN A 204 7.04 -2.43 8.40
C GLN A 204 8.08 -3.14 7.53
N LEU A 205 8.15 -4.47 7.59
CA LEU A 205 9.03 -5.27 6.74
C LEU A 205 8.75 -5.00 5.26
N TRP A 206 7.48 -5.03 4.86
CA TRP A 206 7.08 -4.82 3.47
C TRP A 206 7.22 -3.36 3.02
N THR A 207 6.98 -2.37 3.88
CA THR A 207 7.29 -0.96 3.58
C THR A 207 8.78 -0.75 3.32
N ASN A 208 9.65 -1.39 4.10
CA ASN A 208 11.10 -1.30 3.88
C ASN A 208 11.53 -1.97 2.57
N SER A 209 10.98 -3.15 2.25
CA SER A 209 11.25 -3.84 0.98
C SER A 209 10.81 -3.03 -0.24
N ILE A 210 9.65 -2.38 -0.19
CA ILE A 210 9.19 -1.47 -1.25
C ILE A 210 10.14 -0.28 -1.40
N SER A 211 10.67 0.24 -0.28
CA SER A 211 11.67 1.32 -0.27
C SER A 211 13.00 0.90 -0.90
N GLU A 212 13.27 -0.40 -1.03
CA GLU A 212 14.43 -0.96 -1.74
C GLU A 212 14.15 -1.24 -3.23
N ASN A 213 13.04 -0.73 -3.77
CA ASN A 213 12.58 -0.92 -5.16
C ASN A 213 12.30 -2.39 -5.53
N ASP A 214 11.98 -3.26 -4.57
CA ASP A 214 11.57 -4.64 -4.83
C ASP A 214 10.06 -4.74 -5.15
N TYR A 215 9.63 -4.05 -6.20
CA TYR A 215 8.26 -4.13 -6.70
C TYR A 215 8.19 -3.94 -8.21
N ARG A 216 7.05 -4.36 -8.79
CA ARG A 216 6.67 -4.05 -10.17
C ARG A 216 5.47 -3.13 -10.09
N GLN A 217 5.45 -2.08 -10.91
CA GLN A 217 4.36 -1.13 -10.99
C GLN A 217 3.98 -0.90 -12.44
N MET A 218 2.70 -0.60 -12.64
CA MET A 218 2.16 -0.02 -13.87
C MET A 218 1.35 1.22 -13.51
N GLY A 219 1.29 2.15 -14.46
CA GLY A 219 0.78 3.48 -14.19
C GLY A 219 1.80 4.35 -13.46
N GLY A 220 1.57 5.66 -13.54
CA GLY A 220 2.49 6.68 -13.08
C GLY A 220 1.75 7.78 -12.36
N ARG A 221 2.47 8.51 -11.50
CA ARG A 221 1.86 9.62 -10.76
C ARG A 221 1.68 10.83 -11.67
N CYS A 222 0.44 11.22 -11.92
CA CYS A 222 0.11 12.52 -12.48
C CYS A 222 0.09 13.57 -11.35
N TYR A 223 0.97 14.57 -11.43
CA TYR A 223 1.02 15.67 -10.45
C TYR A 223 0.13 16.87 -10.83
N GLU A 224 -0.43 16.86 -12.04
CA GLU A 224 -1.39 17.86 -12.49
C GLU A 224 -2.80 17.50 -12.00
N TYR A 225 -3.43 18.38 -11.22
CA TYR A 225 -4.74 18.11 -10.61
C TYR A 225 -5.87 18.12 -11.64
N HIS A 226 -5.75 18.94 -12.69
CA HIS A 226 -6.75 19.08 -13.75
C HIS A 226 -6.08 19.02 -15.13
N PRO A 227 -5.57 17.84 -15.54
CA PRO A 227 -4.84 17.74 -16.79
C PRO A 227 -5.77 18.05 -17.96
N LYS A 228 -5.28 18.88 -18.89
CA LYS A 228 -6.06 19.29 -20.06
C LYS A 228 -6.44 18.08 -20.90
N LYS A 229 -7.67 18.11 -21.41
CA LYS A 229 -8.24 17.07 -22.27
C LYS A 229 -8.45 17.59 -23.69
N ASP A 230 -8.33 16.71 -24.67
CA ASP A 230 -8.69 16.99 -26.06
C ASP A 230 -10.22 16.96 -26.26
N SER A 231 -10.66 17.17 -27.50
CA SER A 231 -12.09 17.16 -27.87
C SER A 231 -12.80 15.83 -27.60
N ASN A 232 -12.05 14.74 -27.44
CA ASN A 232 -12.57 13.40 -27.16
C ASN A 232 -12.46 13.04 -25.67
N GLY A 233 -12.04 13.97 -24.81
CA GLY A 233 -11.89 13.76 -23.37
C GLY A 233 -10.59 13.05 -22.97
N ARG A 234 -9.68 12.79 -23.91
CA ARG A 234 -8.39 12.15 -23.62
C ARG A 234 -7.43 13.18 -23.02
N ILE A 235 -6.70 12.80 -21.97
CA ILE A 235 -5.64 13.62 -21.40
C ILE A 235 -4.56 13.89 -22.45
N ILE A 236 -4.23 15.16 -22.67
CA ILE A 236 -3.27 15.60 -23.68
C ILE A 236 -1.85 15.26 -23.25
N ASP A 237 -1.51 15.52 -21.99
CA ASP A 237 -0.19 15.25 -21.43
C ASP A 237 0.05 13.73 -21.32
N SER A 238 1.09 13.21 -21.97
CA SER A 238 1.48 11.80 -21.85
C SER A 238 1.85 11.37 -20.44
N VAL A 239 2.40 12.25 -19.61
CA VAL A 239 2.78 11.90 -18.23
C VAL A 239 1.54 11.66 -17.36
N CYS A 240 0.44 12.34 -17.69
CA CYS A 240 -0.85 12.16 -17.03
C CYS A 240 -1.77 11.19 -17.76
N ARG A 241 -1.31 10.59 -18.88
CA ARG A 241 -1.94 9.40 -19.47
C ARG A 241 -1.43 8.20 -18.69
N ASP A 242 -2.02 8.03 -17.51
CA ASP A 242 -1.85 6.89 -16.61
C ASP A 242 -2.25 5.56 -17.31
N ILE A 243 -2.32 4.46 -16.55
CA ILE A 243 -2.55 3.11 -17.07
C ILE A 243 -3.66 3.03 -18.13
N ASN A 244 -3.33 2.44 -19.29
CA ASN A 244 -4.31 2.21 -20.35
C ASN A 244 -5.45 1.28 -19.87
N PRO A 245 -6.73 1.61 -20.08
CA PRO A 245 -7.85 0.78 -19.64
C PRO A 245 -7.84 -0.66 -20.17
N GLY A 246 -7.36 -0.88 -21.39
CA GLY A 246 -7.19 -2.22 -21.97
C GLY A 246 -6.08 -3.01 -21.27
N ILE A 247 -4.98 -2.36 -20.90
CA ILE A 247 -3.89 -2.97 -20.13
C ILE A 247 -4.37 -3.30 -18.70
N TRP A 248 -5.06 -2.37 -18.05
CA TRP A 248 -5.71 -2.61 -16.75
C TRP A 248 -6.59 -3.87 -16.79
N HIS A 249 -7.45 -3.96 -17.81
CA HIS A 249 -8.32 -5.11 -18.01
C HIS A 249 -7.51 -6.41 -18.14
N ILE A 250 -6.47 -6.43 -18.98
CA ILE A 250 -5.58 -7.59 -19.14
C ILE A 250 -4.93 -7.99 -17.81
N ILE A 251 -4.41 -7.03 -17.02
CA ILE A 251 -3.75 -7.32 -15.73
C ILE A 251 -4.71 -7.94 -14.74
N VAL A 252 -5.86 -7.31 -14.52
CA VAL A 252 -6.87 -7.76 -13.54
C VAL A 252 -7.27 -9.20 -13.84
N LEU A 253 -7.59 -9.45 -15.11
CA LEU A 253 -8.02 -10.75 -15.59
C LEU A 253 -6.95 -11.82 -15.43
N ASN A 254 -5.70 -11.50 -15.78
CA ASN A 254 -4.60 -12.45 -15.67
C ASN A 254 -4.22 -12.73 -14.22
N GLN A 255 -3.93 -11.67 -13.44
CA GLN A 255 -3.48 -11.80 -12.06
C GLN A 255 -4.50 -12.52 -11.19
N ILE A 256 -5.74 -12.04 -11.17
CA ILE A 256 -6.77 -12.60 -10.30
C ILE A 256 -7.40 -13.85 -10.94
N GLY A 257 -7.66 -13.81 -12.25
CA GLY A 257 -8.42 -14.86 -12.94
C GLY A 257 -7.62 -16.11 -13.27
N ILE A 258 -6.37 -15.97 -13.74
CA ILE A 258 -5.49 -17.10 -14.08
C ILE A 258 -4.53 -17.43 -12.94
N TYR A 259 -3.80 -16.44 -12.43
CA TYR A 259 -2.75 -16.68 -11.44
C TYR A 259 -3.27 -16.76 -10.01
N HIS A 260 -4.52 -16.36 -9.77
CA HIS A 260 -5.12 -16.29 -8.44
C HIS A 260 -4.28 -15.48 -7.45
N LYS A 261 -3.73 -14.36 -7.93
CA LYS A 261 -2.91 -13.41 -7.18
C LYS A 261 -3.57 -12.04 -7.21
N GLY A 262 -3.66 -11.41 -6.05
CA GLY A 262 -3.98 -9.99 -5.95
C GLY A 262 -2.74 -9.14 -6.16
N PHE A 263 -2.96 -7.84 -6.31
CA PHE A 263 -1.95 -6.81 -6.44
C PHE A 263 -2.43 -5.55 -5.71
N VAL A 264 -1.51 -4.64 -5.42
CA VAL A 264 -1.85 -3.37 -4.78
C VAL A 264 -2.33 -2.38 -5.84
N LEU A 265 -3.43 -1.68 -5.56
CA LEU A 265 -3.93 -0.60 -6.41
C LEU A 265 -4.07 0.69 -5.59
N ASP A 266 -3.79 1.82 -6.23
CA ASP A 266 -4.24 3.11 -5.71
C ASP A 266 -5.74 3.25 -6.01
N SER A 267 -6.53 3.31 -4.95
CA SER A 267 -8.00 3.35 -5.03
C SER A 267 -8.56 4.75 -5.25
N ALA A 268 -7.71 5.78 -5.25
CA ALA A 268 -8.10 7.16 -5.43
C ALA A 268 -7.35 7.81 -6.60
N SER A 269 -8.04 8.63 -7.39
CA SER A 269 -7.42 9.48 -8.42
C SER A 269 -7.15 10.90 -7.89
N THR A 270 -6.87 11.04 -6.60
CA THR A 270 -6.64 12.33 -5.93
C THR A 270 -5.17 12.47 -5.53
N ALA A 271 -4.80 13.58 -4.89
CA ALA A 271 -3.44 13.76 -4.39
C ALA A 271 -3.06 12.74 -3.30
N GLU A 272 -4.05 12.23 -2.55
CA GLU A 272 -3.87 11.24 -1.51
C GLU A 272 -3.69 9.84 -2.11
N ILE A 273 -2.59 9.16 -1.76
CA ILE A 273 -2.33 7.78 -2.20
C ILE A 273 -3.08 6.82 -1.27
N ARG A 274 -3.91 5.95 -1.83
CA ARG A 274 -4.67 4.95 -1.09
C ARG A 274 -4.44 3.55 -1.64
N ASN A 275 -3.30 2.99 -1.27
CA ASN A 275 -2.96 1.60 -1.54
C ASN A 275 -3.97 0.65 -0.88
N GLN A 276 -4.58 -0.22 -1.69
CA GLN A 276 -5.50 -1.26 -1.25
C GLN A 276 -5.15 -2.60 -1.91
N PRO A 277 -5.29 -3.74 -1.21
CA PRO A 277 -5.09 -5.05 -1.81
C PRO A 277 -6.31 -5.44 -2.68
N SER A 278 -6.09 -5.83 -3.92
CA SER A 278 -7.15 -6.34 -4.79
C SER A 278 -7.58 -7.76 -4.40
N VAL A 279 -8.89 -8.00 -4.39
CA VAL A 279 -9.48 -9.26 -3.88
C VAL A 279 -10.27 -10.06 -4.90
N GLY A 280 -10.60 -9.44 -6.03
CA GLY A 280 -11.51 -9.99 -7.02
C GLY A 280 -11.89 -8.98 -8.09
N TYR A 281 -12.64 -9.44 -9.08
CA TYR A 281 -13.31 -8.61 -10.06
C TYR A 281 -14.68 -9.20 -10.42
N SER A 282 -15.59 -8.31 -10.83
CA SER A 282 -16.84 -8.65 -11.48
C SER A 282 -16.94 -7.90 -12.81
N ILE A 283 -17.56 -8.53 -13.81
CA ILE A 283 -17.73 -7.95 -15.13
C ILE A 283 -19.22 -7.86 -15.42
N GLU A 284 -19.64 -6.70 -15.90
CA GLU A 284 -21.00 -6.38 -16.31
C GLU A 284 -20.92 -5.72 -17.70
N TYR A 285 -21.83 -6.09 -18.60
CA TYR A 285 -21.89 -5.63 -20.00
C TYR A 285 -23.21 -4.92 -20.25
#